data_AF-A0A662I3Y4-F1
#
_entry.id   AF-A0A662I3Y4-F1
#
_cell.length_a   1.000
_cell.length_b   1.000
_cell.length_c   1.000
_cell.angle_alpha   90.00
_cell.angle_beta   90.00
_cell.angle_gamma   90.00
#
_symmetry.space_group_name_H-M   'P 1'
#
loop_
_entity.id
_entity.type
_entity.pdbx_description
1 polymer ?
#
loop_
_entity_poly.entity_id
_entity_poly.type
_entity_poly.pdbx_seq_one_letter_code
_entity_poly.pdbx_strand_id
1 'polypeptide(L)' 'MEITYLEELFKVKVSSKGQIVIPKPVREAYGFKEGEEILLIPLKDGVLLKRPKKAKG' A
#
# COMPACT_ATOMS: atom_id res chain seq x y z
N MET A 1 16.80 -1.03 14.45
CA MET A 1 15.38 -1.34 14.63
C MET A 1 14.95 -2.02 13.34
N GLU A 2 15.08 -3.34 13.30
CA GLU A 2 14.81 -4.15 12.12
C GLU A 2 13.34 -4.02 11.74
N ILE A 3 13.09 -3.71 10.48
CA ILE A 3 11.75 -3.79 9.91
C ILE A 3 11.50 -5.29 9.70
N THR A 4 10.74 -5.92 10.59
CA THR A 4 10.27 -7.29 10.41
C THR A 4 9.35 -7.30 9.19
N TYR A 5 9.83 -7.81 8.06
CA TYR A 5 8.97 -8.07 6.91
C TYR A 5 7.97 -9.15 7.34
N LEU A 6 6.67 -8.90 7.18
CA LEU A 6 5.68 -9.97 7.16
C LEU A 6 6.10 -10.90 6.02
N GLU A 7 6.66 -12.07 6.34
CA GLU A 7 7.23 -13.03 5.37
C GLU A 7 6.19 -13.61 4.38
N GLU A 8 4.94 -13.13 4.41
CA GLU A 8 3.91 -13.51 3.45
C GLU A 8 3.96 -12.64 2.19
N LEU A 9 4.42 -13.25 1.11
CA LEU A 9 4.34 -12.66 -0.22
C LEU A 9 2.88 -12.69 -0.71
N PHE A 10 2.21 -11.55 -0.65
CA PHE A 10 0.83 -11.42 -1.16
C PHE A 10 0.82 -11.30 -2.69
N LYS A 11 0.45 -12.38 -3.38
CA LYS A 11 0.20 -12.34 -4.82
C LYS A 11 -1.17 -11.74 -5.10
N VAL A 12 -1.20 -10.47 -5.52
CA VAL A 12 -2.43 -9.78 -5.94
C VAL A 12 -2.56 -9.75 -7.46
N LYS A 13 -3.79 -9.82 -7.97
CA LYS A 13 -4.08 -9.64 -9.40
C LYS A 13 -4.47 -8.19 -9.65
N VAL A 14 -4.00 -7.67 -10.78
CA VAL A 14 -4.48 -6.39 -11.31
C VAL A 14 -5.84 -6.63 -11.94
N SER A 15 -6.84 -5.83 -11.57
CA SER A 15 -8.17 -5.87 -12.15
C SER A 15 -8.16 -5.37 -13.60
N SER A 16 -9.25 -5.57 -14.34
CA SER A 16 -9.40 -5.03 -15.70
C SER A 16 -9.29 -3.51 -15.77
N LYS A 17 -9.47 -2.81 -14.65
CA LYS A 17 -9.36 -1.35 -14.54
C LYS A 17 -7.97 -0.88 -14.06
N GLY A 18 -6.98 -1.77 -13.98
CA GLY A 18 -5.64 -1.43 -13.49
C GLY A 18 -5.56 -1.27 -11.96
N GLN A 19 -6.56 -1.73 -11.21
CA GLN A 19 -6.59 -1.59 -9.75
C GLN A 19 -6.02 -2.84 -9.08
N ILE A 20 -5.34 -2.66 -7.95
CA ILE A 20 -4.95 -3.75 -7.05
C ILE A 20 -5.77 -3.70 -5.78
N VAL A 21 -6.12 -4.86 -5.24
CA VAL A 21 -6.80 -4.96 -3.94
C VAL A 21 -5.74 -5.14 -2.87
N ILE A 22 -5.71 -4.24 -1.89
CA ILE A 22 -4.87 -4.39 -0.70
C ILE A 22 -5.46 -5.53 0.16
N PRO A 23 -4.74 -6.64 0.39
CA PRO A 23 -5.23 -7.75 1.19
C PRO A 23 -5.62 -7.30 2.61
N LYS A 24 -6.63 -7.94 3.19
CA LYS A 24 -7.14 -7.61 4.54
C LYS A 24 -6.02 -7.54 5.61
N PRO A 25 -5.06 -8.49 5.69
CA PRO A 25 -3.99 -8.43 6.69
C PRO A 25 -3.11 -7.18 6.55
N VAL A 26 -2.76 -6.81 5.30
CA VAL A 26 -1.97 -5.61 5.00
C VAL A 26 -2.79 -4.35 5.35
N ARG A 27 -4.07 -4.32 4.98
CA ARG A 27 -4.97 -3.19 5.29
C ARG A 27 -5.04 -2.92 6.79
N GLU A 28 -5.18 -3.97 7.59
CA GLU A 28 -5.29 -3.88 9.05
C GLU A 28 -3.96 -3.52 9.70
N ALA A 29 -2.86 -4.17 9.31
CA ALA A 29 -1.52 -3.92 9.85
C ALA A 29 -1.07 -2.47 9.63
N TYR A 30 -1.37 -1.92 8.45
CA TYR A 30 -1.03 -0.54 8.12
C TYR A 30 -2.17 0.46 8.37
N GLY A 31 -3.34 0.01 8.84
CA GLY A 31 -4.48 0.86 9.21
C GLY A 31 -5.09 1.67 8.06
N PHE A 32 -5.05 1.19 6.82
CA PHE A 32 -5.63 1.88 5.67
C PHE A 32 -7.16 1.93 5.78
N LYS A 33 -7.74 3.11 5.61
CA LYS A 33 -9.19 3.32 5.68
C LYS A 33 -9.82 3.51 4.30
N GLU A 34 -11.11 3.19 4.20
CA GLU A 34 -11.88 3.47 3.00
C GLU A 34 -11.91 4.99 2.73
N GLY A 35 -11.77 5.37 1.45
CA GLY A 35 -11.71 6.78 1.03
C GLY A 35 -10.38 7.48 1.33
N GLU A 36 -9.40 6.80 1.92
CA GLU A 36 -8.07 7.37 2.15
C GLU A 36 -7.28 7.45 0.84
N GLU A 37 -6.69 8.61 0.56
CA GLU A 37 -5.77 8.79 -0.56
C GLU A 37 -4.40 8.22 -0.20
N ILE A 38 -3.75 7.58 -1.18
CA ILE A 38 -2.41 7.02 -1.05
C ILE A 38 -1.57 7.53 -2.20
N LEU A 39 -0.35 7.97 -1.89
CA LEU A 39 0.65 8.32 -2.87
C LEU A 39 1.26 7.05 -3.44
N LEU A 40 1.18 6.90 -4.76
CA LEU A 40 1.88 5.86 -5.52
C LEU A 40 3.10 6.48 -6.17
N ILE A 41 4.28 6.09 -5.69
CA ILE A 41 5.57 6.63 -6.15
C ILE A 41 6.23 5.56 -7.04
N PRO A 42 6.38 5.80 -8.35
CA PRO A 42 7.08 4.87 -9.23
C PRO A 42 8.57 4.84 -8.89
N LEU A 43 9.14 3.64 -8.84
CA LEU A 43 10.56 3.36 -8.64
C LEU A 43 11.08 2.52 -9.82
N LYS A 44 12.39 2.34 -9.92
CA LYS A 44 13.02 1.54 -10.99
C LYS A 44 12.49 0.09 -11.05
N ASP A 45 12.36 -0.54 -9.88
CA ASP A 45 12.01 -1.97 -9.76
C ASP A 45 10.59 -2.20 -9.23
N GLY A 46 9.75 -1.16 -9.15
CA GLY A 46 8.39 -1.30 -8.63
C GLY A 46 7.71 0.01 -8.26
N VAL A 47 6.77 -0.07 -7.31
CA VAL A 47 6.02 1.08 -6.80
C VAL A 47 6.06 1.11 -5.29
N LEU A 48 6.19 2.30 -4.72
CA LEU A 48 6.13 2.54 -3.29
C LEU A 48 4.82 3.24 -2.94
N LEU A 49 4.05 2.63 -2.05
CA LEU A 49 2.82 3.20 -1.50
C LEU A 49 3.14 3.97 -0.22
N LYS A 50 2.73 5.23 -0.13
CA LYS A 50 2.89 6.08 1.06
C LYS A 50 1.60 6.83 1.36
N ARG A 51 1.32 7.04 2.65
CA ARG A 51 0.27 7.98 3.04
C ARG A 51 0.70 9.41 2.67
N PRO A 52 -0.20 10.26 2.17
CA PRO A 52 0.08 11.67 2.03
C PRO A 52 0.43 12.23 3.40
N LYS A 53 1.50 13.04 3.48
CA LYS A 53 1.73 13.84 4.67
C LYS A 53 0.52 14.76 4.79
N LYS A 54 -0.23 14.69 5.89
CA LYS A 54 -1.23 15.72 6.19
C LYS A 54 -0.51 17.06 6.08
N ALA A 55 -0.91 17.89 5.12
CA ALA A 55 -0.54 19.29 5.16
C ALA A 55 -1.04 19.79 6.52
N LYS A 56 -0.13 20.17 7.40
CA LYS A 56 -0.51 20.91 8.60
C LYS A 56 -1.08 22.23 8.10
N GLY A 57 -2.41 22.29 8.01
CA GLY A 57 -3.14 23.55 7.99
C GLY A 57 -3.04 24.22 9.34
#